data_AF-A0A969GJQ6-F1
#
_entry.id   AF-A0A969GJQ6-F1
#
_cell.length_a   1.000
_cell.length_b   1.000
_cell.length_c   1.000
_cell.angle_alpha   90.00
_cell.angle_beta   90.00
_cell.angle_gamma   90.00
#
_symmetry.space_group_name_H-M   'P 1'
#
loop_
_entity.id
_entity.type
_entity.pdbx_description
1 polymer ?
#
loop_
_entity_poly.entity_id
_entity_poly.type
_entity_poly.pdbx_seq_one_letter_code
_entity_poly.pdbx_strand_id
1 'polypeptide(L)'
;MNLIKKRFEEVKALASHPKVVAIGEIGIDYYWVKEKGKREFQNEALKRQLNFAKEVNKPVVIHMREENDAWFGEASVDLLNILEQWQKV
;
A
#
# COMPACT_ATOMS: atom_id res chain seq x y z
N MET A 1 12.03 9.80 -18.61
CA MET A 1 11.10 8.84 -17.94
C MET A 1 11.10 9.13 -16.44
N ASN A 2 9.94 9.31 -15.81
CA ASN A 2 9.81 9.61 -14.37
C ASN A 2 10.51 8.51 -13.53
N LEU A 3 11.32 8.89 -12.53
CA LEU A 3 12.02 7.97 -11.62
C LEU A 3 11.08 6.94 -10.98
N ILE A 4 9.88 7.35 -10.59
CA ILE A 4 8.88 6.46 -9.99
C ILE A 4 8.46 5.39 -10.99
N LYS A 5 8.17 5.78 -12.24
CA LYS A 5 7.80 4.85 -13.31
C LYS A 5 8.90 3.82 -13.56
N LYS A 6 10.16 4.27 -13.62
CA LYS A 6 11.32 3.37 -13.78
C LYS A 6 11.38 2.32 -12.66
N ARG A 7 11.18 2.74 -11.41
CA ARG A 7 11.17 1.82 -10.25
C ARG A 7 10.03 0.80 -10.34
N PHE A 8 8.84 1.20 -10.76
CA PHE A 8 7.73 0.25 -10.93
C PHE A 8 8.02 -0.80 -12.00
N GLU A 9 8.66 -0.44 -13.12
CA GLU A 9 9.07 -1.42 -14.14
C GLU A 9 10.13 -2.42 -13.60
N GLU A 10 11.09 -1.92 -12.81
CA GLU A 10 12.09 -2.78 -12.16
C GLU A 10 11.43 -3.77 -11.18
N VAL A 11 10.49 -3.28 -10.36
CA VAL A 11 9.73 -4.14 -9.43
C VAL A 11 8.82 -5.11 -10.17
N LYS A 12 8.22 -4.70 -11.31
CA LYS A 12 7.42 -5.59 -12.17
C LYS A 12 8.23 -6.76 -12.70
N ALA A 13 9.46 -6.50 -13.16
CA ALA A 13 10.37 -7.55 -13.61
C ALA A 13 10.68 -8.52 -12.46
N LEU A 14 10.97 -8.02 -11.26
CA LEU A 14 11.22 -8.85 -10.07
C LEU A 14 9.98 -9.67 -9.67
N ALA A 15 8.78 -9.08 -9.75
CA ALA A 15 7.53 -9.74 -9.41
C ALA A 15 7.23 -10.95 -10.31
N SER A 16 7.79 -11.01 -11.52
CA SER A 16 7.61 -12.18 -12.41
C SER A 16 8.31 -13.45 -11.92
N HIS A 17 9.25 -13.33 -10.99
CA HIS A 17 10.01 -14.49 -10.49
C HIS A 17 9.08 -15.47 -9.73
N PRO A 18 9.17 -16.79 -9.97
CA PRO A 18 8.21 -17.78 -9.45
C PRO A 18 8.18 -17.89 -7.92
N LYS A 19 9.27 -17.51 -7.23
CA LYS A 19 9.31 -17.45 -5.75
C LYS A 19 8.64 -16.21 -5.16
N VAL A 20 8.30 -15.19 -5.96
CA VAL A 20 7.59 -14.01 -5.48
C VAL A 20 6.11 -14.30 -5.52
N VAL A 21 5.47 -14.43 -4.36
CA VAL A 21 4.06 -14.88 -4.27
C VAL A 21 3.09 -13.79 -3.85
N ALA A 22 3.57 -12.65 -3.36
CA ALA A 22 2.75 -11.51 -2.91
C ALA A 22 3.50 -10.18 -3.07
N ILE A 23 2.77 -9.06 -3.03
CA ILE A 23 3.32 -7.71 -2.96
C ILE A 23 3.19 -7.19 -1.52
N GLY A 24 4.31 -6.79 -0.92
CA GLY A 24 4.33 -6.30 0.46
C GLY A 24 5.75 -6.10 1.01
N GLU A 25 5.90 -5.52 2.19
CA GLU A 25 4.80 -4.99 3.03
C GLU A 25 4.34 -3.60 2.56
N ILE A 26 3.03 -3.39 2.44
CA ILE A 26 2.41 -2.11 2.02
C ILE A 26 1.27 -1.76 2.96
N GLY A 27 1.02 -0.49 3.26
CA GLY A 27 -0.06 -0.15 4.17
C GLY A 27 0.04 1.21 4.82
N ILE A 28 -0.59 1.32 6.00
CA ILE A 28 -0.73 2.56 6.76
C ILE A 28 -0.03 2.43 8.10
N ASP A 29 0.71 3.47 8.51
CA ASP A 29 1.40 3.52 9.79
C ASP A 29 1.26 4.91 10.41
N TYR A 30 0.18 5.12 11.16
CA TYR A 30 -0.09 6.38 11.84
C TYR A 30 0.60 6.47 13.20
N TYR A 31 1.24 5.39 13.66
CA TYR A 31 2.16 5.46 14.79
C TYR A 31 3.35 6.35 14.44
N TRP A 32 3.97 6.17 13.28
CA TRP A 32 5.11 7.00 12.86
C TRP A 32 4.72 8.22 12.03
N VAL A 33 3.65 8.14 11.22
CA VAL A 33 3.21 9.25 10.36
C VAL A 33 2.20 10.11 11.10
N LYS A 34 2.70 11.16 11.76
CA LYS A 34 1.88 12.08 12.59
C LYS A 34 1.19 13.19 11.82
N GLU A 35 1.85 13.72 10.80
CA GLU A 35 1.35 14.87 10.04
C GLU A 35 0.30 14.43 9.01
N LYS A 36 -0.88 15.08 9.01
CA LYS A 36 -1.98 14.74 8.08
C LYS A 36 -1.56 14.76 6.61
N GLY A 37 -0.80 15.77 6.18
CA GLY A 37 -0.32 15.82 4.79
C GLY A 37 0.60 14.66 4.41
N LYS A 38 1.33 14.08 5.37
CA LYS A 38 2.14 12.87 5.15
C LYS A 38 1.28 11.60 5.15
N ARG A 39 0.20 11.57 5.92
CA ARG A 39 -0.82 10.49 5.88
C ARG A 39 -1.49 10.42 4.50
N GLU A 40 -1.88 11.56 3.94
CA GLU A 40 -2.43 11.63 2.58
C GLU A 40 -1.46 11.06 1.54
N PHE A 41 -0.18 11.42 1.62
CA PHE A 41 0.85 10.85 0.75
C PHE A 41 1.00 9.34 0.93
N GLN A 42 0.97 8.83 2.17
CA GLN A 42 1.00 7.39 2.45
C GLN A 42 -0.21 6.67 1.85
N ASN A 43 -1.41 7.26 1.95
CA ASN A 43 -2.63 6.71 1.39
C ASN A 43 -2.57 6.64 -0.15
N GLU A 44 -2.05 7.67 -0.80
CA GLU A 44 -1.83 7.66 -2.25
C GLU A 44 -0.75 6.67 -2.68
N ALA A 45 0.31 6.49 -1.89
CA ALA A 45 1.32 5.48 -2.13
C ALA A 45 0.72 4.06 -2.04
N LEU A 46 -0.09 3.80 -1.01
CA LEU A 46 -0.80 2.53 -0.84
C LEU A 46 -1.70 2.24 -2.04
N LYS A 47 -2.53 3.19 -2.49
CA LYS A 47 -3.38 3.03 -3.68
C LYS A 47 -2.58 2.63 -4.92
N ARG A 48 -1.42 3.27 -5.16
CA ARG A 48 -0.54 2.93 -6.28
C ARG A 48 0.03 1.52 -6.16
N GLN A 49 0.42 1.10 -4.96
CA GLN A 49 0.94 -0.23 -4.69
C GLN A 49 -0.15 -1.32 -4.84
N LEU A 50 -1.38 -1.05 -4.39
CA LEU A 50 -2.54 -1.93 -4.60
C LEU A 50 -2.85 -2.12 -6.10
N ASN A 51 -2.85 -1.02 -6.87
CA ASN A 51 -3.03 -1.08 -8.31
C ASN A 51 -1.91 -1.88 -9.00
N PHE A 52 -0.67 -1.71 -8.56
CA PHE A 52 0.45 -2.50 -9.05
C PHE A 52 0.28 -4.00 -8.73
N ALA A 53 -0.15 -4.35 -7.51
CA ALA A 53 -0.40 -5.75 -7.14
C ALA A 53 -1.49 -6.40 -8.03
N LYS A 54 -2.54 -5.63 -8.37
CA LYS A 54 -3.56 -6.05 -9.35
C LYS A 54 -2.96 -6.23 -10.75
N GLU A 55 -2.12 -5.30 -11.20
CA GLU A 55 -1.44 -5.37 -12.50
C GLU A 55 -0.57 -6.63 -12.65
N VAL A 56 0.15 -7.02 -11.59
CA VAL A 56 0.97 -8.24 -11.58
C VAL A 56 0.21 -9.49 -11.13
N ASN A 57 -1.10 -9.37 -10.89
CA ASN A 57 -1.99 -10.43 -10.43
C ASN A 57 -1.46 -11.21 -9.21
N LYS A 58 -1.08 -10.48 -8.15
CA LYS A 58 -0.61 -11.07 -6.90
C LYS A 58 -1.41 -10.57 -5.69
N PRO A 59 -1.60 -11.42 -4.65
CA PRO A 59 -2.15 -10.98 -3.39
C PRO A 59 -1.22 -9.94 -2.71
N VAL A 60 -1.77 -9.22 -1.73
CA VAL A 60 -1.07 -8.18 -0.98
C VAL A 60 -0.83 -8.60 0.46
N VAL A 61 0.31 -8.20 1.02
CA VAL A 61 0.60 -8.28 2.46
C VAL A 61 0.48 -6.88 3.04
N ILE A 62 -0.50 -6.69 3.93
CA ILE A 62 -0.89 -5.39 4.45
C ILE A 62 -0.24 -5.13 5.81
N HIS A 63 0.43 -3.99 5.93
CA HIS A 63 0.78 -3.36 7.20
C HIS A 63 -0.35 -2.46 7.67
N MET A 64 -0.64 -2.49 8.96
CA MET A 64 -1.49 -1.48 9.58
C MET A 64 -1.00 -1.21 10.99
N ARG A 65 -0.77 0.06 11.30
CA ARG A 65 -0.49 0.47 12.68
C ARG A 65 -1.22 1.75 13.02
N GLU A 66 -1.99 1.68 14.10
CA GLU A 66 -2.72 2.82 14.63
C GLU A 66 -1.79 3.80 15.34
N GLU A 67 -2.26 5.04 15.43
CA GLU A 67 -1.67 6.02 16.31
C GLU A 67 -1.81 5.58 17.79
N ASN A 68 -0.72 5.74 18.56
CA ASN A 68 -0.66 5.40 19.98
C ASN A 68 -0.99 3.93 20.30
N ASP A 69 -0.75 3.01 19.36
CA ASP A 69 -1.06 1.58 19.48
C ASP A 69 -2.53 1.30 19.85
N ALA A 70 -3.44 2.18 19.40
CA ALA A 70 -4.87 2.00 19.63
C ALA A 70 -5.39 0.71 18.96
N TRP A 71 -6.41 0.11 19.58
CA TRP A 71 -7.09 -1.06 19.00
C TRP A 71 -7.87 -0.73 17.71
N PHE A 72 -8.41 0.49 17.64
CA PHE A 72 -9.18 0.99 16.51
C PHE A 72 -9.00 2.51 16.44
N GLY A 73 -8.95 3.06 15.23
CA GLY A 73 -8.63 4.46 15.01
C GLY A 73 -8.67 4.86 13.54
N GLU A 74 -8.04 5.99 13.23
CA GLU A 74 -8.06 6.56 11.89
C GLU A 74 -7.34 5.67 10.87
N ALA A 75 -6.29 4.94 11.26
CA ALA A 75 -5.51 4.12 10.32
C ALA A 75 -6.33 2.93 9.79
N SER A 76 -7.08 2.25 10.66
CA SER A 76 -7.95 1.14 10.30
C SER A 76 -9.13 1.59 9.45
N VAL A 77 -9.76 2.72 9.80
CA VAL A 77 -10.85 3.30 9.00
C VAL A 77 -10.36 3.67 7.60
N ASP A 78 -9.24 4.38 7.49
CA ASP A 78 -8.68 4.77 6.19
C ASP A 78 -8.26 3.55 5.37
N LEU A 79 -7.60 2.57 5.98
CA LEU A 79 -7.20 1.34 5.31
C LEU A 79 -8.42 0.58 4.76
N LEU A 80 -9.46 0.39 5.58
CA LEU A 80 -10.67 -0.31 5.14
C LEU A 80 -11.37 0.42 3.99
N ASN A 81 -11.48 1.75 4.07
CA ASN A 81 -12.05 2.56 3.00
C ASN A 81 -11.25 2.42 1.69
N ILE A 82 -9.92 2.45 1.76
CA ILE A 82 -9.04 2.28 0.59
C ILE A 82 -9.19 0.88 -0.01
N LEU A 83 -9.20 -0.16 0.83
CA LEU A 83 -9.37 -1.55 0.37
C LEU A 83 -10.74 -1.80 -0.24
N GLU A 84 -11.80 -1.23 0.35
CA GLU A 84 -13.16 -1.33 -0.19
C GLU A 84 -13.26 -0.66 -1.57
N GLN A 85 -12.65 0.52 -1.73
CA GLN A 85 -12.58 1.19 -3.03
C GLN A 85 -11.78 0.37 -4.05
N TRP A 86 -10.65 -0.21 -3.64
CA TRP A 86 -9.81 -1.04 -4.51
C TRP A 86 -10.52 -2.32 -4.97
N GLN A 87 -11.31 -2.96 -4.10
CA GLN A 87 -12.10 -4.15 -4.43
C GLN A 87 -13.24 -3.89 -5.41
N LYS A 88 -13.82 -2.68 -5.40
CA LYS A 88 -14.96 -2.32 -6.27
C LYS A 88 -14.56 -2.06 -7.73
N VAL A 89 -13.27 -1.94 -8.02
CA VAL A 89 -12.69 -1.67 -9.35
C VAL A 89 -12.07 -2.96 -9.87
#